data_AF-A0A485C614-F1
#
_entry.id   AF-A0A485C614-F1
#
_cell.length_a   1.000
_cell.length_b   1.000
_cell.length_c   1.000
_cell.angle_alpha   90.00
_cell.angle_beta   90.00
_cell.angle_gamma   90.00
#
_symmetry.space_group_name_H-M   'P 1'
#
loop_
_entity.id
_entity.type
_entity.pdbx_description
1 polymer ?
#
loop_
_entity_poly.entity_id
_entity_poly.type
_entity_poly.pdbx_seq_one_letter_code
_entity_poly.pdbx_strand_id
1 'polypeptide(L)' 'MTPASAFTLDIRPDNVAVITIDTPGEKMNTLKAEFGSQVRAIIRQIRDNKSLRGVVIISAKPDNFIAGRISI' A
#
# COMPACT_ATOMS: atom_id res chain seq x y z
N MET A 1 17.35 11.31 4.46
CA MET A 1 16.70 10.82 3.23
C MET A 1 15.41 10.12 3.64
N THR A 2 14.26 10.53 3.10
CA THR A 2 12.98 9.85 3.38
C THR A 2 13.02 8.48 2.70
N PRO A 3 12.74 7.36 3.39
CA PRO A 3 12.71 6.05 2.75
C PRO A 3 11.66 6.05 1.63
N ALA A 4 12.01 5.47 0.48
CA ALA A 4 11.08 5.28 -0.62
C ALA A 4 9.87 4.47 -0.11
N SER A 5 8.67 5.01 -0.28
CA SER A 5 7.43 4.35 0.12
C SER A 5 7.18 3.12 -0.75
N ALA A 6 6.82 2.00 -0.14
CA ALA A 6 6.35 0.82 -0.86
C ALA A 6 4.87 0.92 -1.28
N PHE A 7 4.19 2.02 -0.94
CA PHE A 7 2.76 2.21 -1.16
C PHE A 7 2.48 3.50 -1.93
N THR A 8 1.59 3.41 -2.92
CA THR A 8 1.00 4.55 -3.63
C THR A 8 -0.51 4.53 -3.46
N LEU A 9 -1.14 5.69 -3.25
CA LEU A 9 -2.58 5.85 -3.15
C LEU A 9 -3.08 6.73 -4.31
N ASP A 10 -4.00 6.19 -5.11
CA ASP A 10 -4.75 6.93 -6.13
C ASP A 10 -6.24 6.92 -5.78
N ILE A 11 -6.93 8.04 -5.93
CA ILE A 11 -8.39 8.10 -5.76
C ILE A 11 -9.00 8.33 -7.14
N ARG A 12 -9.68 7.32 -7.65
CA ARG A 12 -10.30 7.35 -8.96
C ARG A 12 -11.54 8.27 -8.95
N PRO A 13 -11.97 8.78 -10.12
CA PRO A 13 -13.17 9.63 -10.23
C PRO A 13 -14.48 8.98 -9.75
N ASP A 14 -14.51 7.65 -9.69
CA ASP A 14 -15.63 6.86 -9.16
C ASP A 14 -15.57 6.69 -7.63
N ASN A 15 -14.76 7.50 -6.94
CA ASN A 15 -14.54 7.49 -5.48
C ASN A 15 -14.06 6.14 -4.94
N VAL A 16 -13.31 5.37 -5.74
CA VAL A 16 -12.63 4.16 -5.29
C VAL A 16 -11.15 4.48 -5.07
N ALA A 17 -10.66 4.22 -3.86
CA ALA A 17 -9.24 4.33 -3.54
C ALA A 17 -8.50 3.08 -4.05
N VAL A 18 -7.42 3.26 -4.80
CA VAL A 18 -6.53 2.20 -5.24
C VAL A 18 -5.19 2.35 -4.52
N ILE A 19 -4.85 1.35 -3.70
CA ILE A 19 -3.53 1.24 -3.08
C ILE A 19 -2.68 0.30 -3.91
N THR A 20 -1.57 0.79 -4.46
CA THR A 20 -0.58 -0.03 -5.15
C THR A 20 0.57 -0.33 -4.21
N ILE A 21 0.94 -1.61 -4.10
CA ILE A 21 2.10 -2.07 -3.34
C ILE A 21 3.25 -2.40 -4.30
N ASP A 22 4.39 -1.76 -4.08
CA ASP A 22 5.64 -1.99 -4.82
C ASP A 22 6.84 -1.80 -3.89
N THR A 23 7.39 -2.89 -3.36
CA THR A 23 8.60 -2.82 -2.53
C THR A 23 9.82 -2.47 -3.40
N PRO A 24 10.48 -1.30 -3.19
CA PRO A 24 11.58 -0.86 -4.05
C PRO A 24 12.76 -1.81 -3.95
N GLY A 25 13.33 -2.17 -5.11
CA GLY A 25 14.51 -3.05 -5.18
C GLY A 25 14.24 -4.53 -4.93
N GLU A 26 12.98 -4.94 -4.68
CA GLU A 26 12.62 -6.34 -4.45
C GLU A 26 11.76 -6.92 -5.58
N LYS A 27 11.91 -8.23 -5.81
CA LYS A 27 11.09 -8.99 -6.78
C LYS A 27 9.70 -9.33 -6.24
N MET A 28 9.57 -9.39 -4.92
CA MET A 28 8.31 -9.67 -4.23
C MET A 28 7.97 -8.49 -3.32
N ASN A 29 6.69 -8.24 -3.12
CA ASN A 29 6.28 -7.30 -2.08
C ASN A 29 6.47 -7.94 -0.71
N THR A 30 7.18 -7.28 0.19
CA THR A 30 7.38 -7.78 1.56
C THR A 30 6.89 -6.76 2.57
N LEU A 31 6.06 -7.19 3.53
CA LEU A 31 5.70 -6.33 4.65
C LEU A 31 6.90 -6.16 5.58
N LYS A 32 7.57 -5.00 5.48
CA LYS A 32 8.65 -4.62 6.38
C LYS A 32 8.13 -3.71 7.48
N ALA A 33 8.68 -3.86 8.68
CA ALA A 33 8.30 -3.06 9.83
C ALA A 33 8.47 -1.54 9.58
N GLU A 34 9.47 -1.16 8.79
CA GLU A 34 9.74 0.22 8.39
C GLU A 34 8.57 0.88 7.63
N PHE A 35 7.74 0.09 6.93
CA PHE A 35 6.57 0.62 6.21
C PHE A 35 5.31 0.70 7.07
N GLY A 36 5.33 0.19 8.30
CA GLY A 36 4.15 0.15 9.16
C GLY A 36 3.57 1.54 9.46
N SER A 37 4.42 2.55 9.62
CA SER A 37 3.99 3.95 9.82
C SER A 37 3.31 4.53 8.58
N GLN A 38 3.84 4.23 7.38
CA GLN A 38 3.30 4.68 6.10
C GLN A 38 1.92 4.06 5.83
N VAL A 39 1.77 2.74 6.02
CA VAL A 39 0.48 2.04 5.86
C VAL A 39 -0.56 2.62 6.81
N ARG A 40 -0.19 2.90 8.07
CA ARG A 40 -1.12 3.52 9.04
C ARG A 40 -1.57 4.91 8.61
N ALA A 41 -0.69 5.71 8.00
CA ALA A 41 -1.03 7.02 7.48
C ALA A 41 -2.04 6.93 6.32
N ILE A 42 -1.82 6.01 5.37
CA ILE A 42 -2.73 5.78 4.24
C ILE A 42 -4.11 5.30 4.74
N ILE A 43 -4.14 4.34 5.67
CA ILE A 43 -5.39 3.85 6.26
C ILE A 43 -6.15 4.98 6.98
N ARG A 44 -5.45 5.91 7.65
CA ARG A 44 -6.08 7.08 8.28
C ARG A 44 -6.69 7.99 7.23
N GLN A 45 -5.95 8.34 6.18
CA GLN A 45 -6.44 9.18 5.07
C GLN A 45 -7.70 8.59 4.42
N ILE A 46 -7.73 7.28 4.20
CA ILE A 46 -8.90 6.58 3.64
C ILE A 46 -10.09 6.65 4.60
N ARG A 47 -9.87 6.44 5.91
CA ARG A 47 -10.94 6.44 6.91
C ARG A 47 -11.57 7.82 7.09
N ASP A 48 -10.77 8.86 6.95
CA ASP A 48 -11.20 10.25 7.12
C ASP A 48 -11.97 10.74 5.88
N ASN A 49 -11.72 10.15 4.71
CA ASN A 49 -12.46 10.45 3.49
C ASN A 49 -13.79 9.68 3.40
N LYS A 50 -14.88 10.33 3.84
CA LYS A 50 -16.24 9.76 3.83
C LYS A 50 -16.89 9.65 2.44
N SER A 51 -16.29 10.22 1.39
CA SER A 51 -16.82 10.07 0.03
C SER A 51 -16.39 8.78 -0.65
N LEU A 52 -15.38 8.08 -0.11
CA LEU A 52 -14.89 6.83 -0.68
C LEU A 52 -15.95 5.74 -0.61
N ARG A 53 -16.18 5.09 -1.76
CA ARG A 53 -17.12 3.96 -1.89
C ARG A 53 -16.46 2.62 -1.59
N GLY A 54 -15.13 2.57 -1.62
CA GLY A 54 -14.36 1.36 -1.34
C GLY A 54 -12.87 1.55 -1.57
N VAL A 55 -12.12 0.49 -1.26
CA VAL A 55 -10.68 0.43 -1.44
C VAL A 55 -10.34 -0.85 -2.19
N VAL A 56 -9.50 -0.73 -3.21
CA VAL A 56 -8.86 -1.84 -3.92
C VAL A 56 -7.38 -1.80 -3.60
N ILE A 57 -6.82 -2.94 -3.20
CA ILE A 57 -5.38 -3.09 -2.99
C ILE A 57 -4.84 -3.95 -4.11
N ILE A 58 -3.82 -3.45 -4.83
CA ILE A 58 -3.18 -4.12 -5.94
C ILE A 58 -1.67 -4.25 -5.72
N SER A 59 -1.07 -5.24 -6.35
CA SER A 59 0.38 -5.39 -6.43
C SER A 59 0.89 -4.87 -7.77
N ALA A 60 2.01 -4.16 -7.77
CA ALA A 60 2.74 -3.82 -8.98
C ALA A 60 3.67 -4.97 -9.46
N LYS A 61 3.74 -6.08 -8.71
CA LYS A 61 4.50 -7.27 -9.10
C LYS A 61 3.59 -8.20 -9.91
N PRO A 62 4.02 -8.67 -11.10
CA PRO A 62 3.17 -9.46 -11.99
C PRO A 62 2.81 -10.83 -11.41
N ASP A 63 3.70 -11.41 -10.59
CA ASP A 63 3.61 -12.82 -10.19
C ASP A 63 3.15 -13.01 -8.73
N ASN A 64 3.09 -11.95 -7.93
CA ASN A 64 2.82 -12.06 -6.49
C ASN A 64 2.10 -10.84 -5.93
N PHE A 65 1.27 -11.06 -4.92
CA PHE A 65 0.60 -9.98 -4.19
C PHE A 65 1.47 -9.43 -3.07
N ILE A 66 1.72 -10.26 -2.05
CA ILE A 66 2.62 -9.98 -0.94
C ILE A 66 3.15 -11.27 -0.34
N ALA A 67 4.44 -11.30 -0.04
CA ALA A 67 5.06 -12.35 0.75
C ALA A 67 4.99 -11.95 2.23
N GLY A 68 4.39 -12.82 3.04
CA GLY A 68 4.46 -12.68 4.49
C GLY A 68 5.86 -13.01 4.98
N ARG A 69 6.49 -12.07 5.69
CA ARG A 69 7.72 -12.38 6.45
C ARG A 69 7.37 -12.39 7.92
N ILE A 70 7.32 -13.58 8.53
CA ILE A 70 7.36 -13.70 9.99
C ILE A 70 8.82 -13.48 10.41
N SER A 71 9.08 -12.35 11.07
CA SER A 71 10.30 -12.20 11.87
C SER A 71 9.89 -12.59 13.29
N ILE A 72 10.15 -13.85 13.66
CA ILE A 72 10.37 -14.25 15.05
C ILE A 72 11.83 -14.02 15.42
#